data_AF-A0A7W1YKP2-F1
#
_entry.id   AF-A0A7W1YKP2-F1
#
_cell.length_a   1.000
_cell.length_b   1.000
_cell.length_c   1.000
_cell.angle_alpha   90.00
_cell.angle_beta   90.00
_cell.angle_gamma   90.00
#
_symmetry.space_group_name_H-M   'P 1'
#
loop_
_entity.id
_entity.type
_entity.pdbx_description
1 polymer ?
#
loop_
_entity_poly.entity_id
_entity_poly.type
_entity_poly.pdbx_seq_one_letter_code
_entity_poly.pdbx_strand_id
1 'polypeptide(L)'
;VAAAPCPGGFLVEASIPWEKLGIVPRPGLTIAGDAGVLAADPGGTTTVARRYWSNQATNLVNDVPGEAELTPARWGTFILE
;
A
#
# COMPACT_ATOMS: atom_id res chain seq x y z
N VAL A 1 5.40 -8.28 -9.05
CA VAL A 1 4.31 -8.62 -8.11
C VAL A 1 3.74 -9.96 -8.54
N ALA A 2 3.61 -10.90 -7.61
CA ALA A 2 2.92 -12.16 -7.80
C ALA A 2 1.76 -12.24 -6.80
N ALA A 3 0.65 -12.87 -7.20
CA ALA A 3 -0.48 -13.12 -6.32
C ALA A 3 -0.92 -14.58 -6.42
N ALA A 4 -1.21 -15.19 -5.28
CA ALA A 4 -1.69 -16.57 -5.20
C ALA A 4 -2.91 -16.65 -4.26
N PRO A 5 -3.91 -17.49 -4.57
CA PRO A 5 -5.02 -17.73 -3.66
C PRO A 5 -4.52 -18.41 -2.38
N CYS A 6 -5.10 -18.06 -1.23
CA CYS A 6 -4.89 -18.73 0.04
C CYS A 6 -6.23 -18.89 0.79
N PRO A 7 -6.34 -19.77 1.80
CA PRO A 7 -7.58 -19.89 2.57
C PRO A 7 -8.01 -18.53 3.14
N GLY A 8 -9.20 -18.06 2.78
CA GLY A 8 -9.75 -16.78 3.23
C GLY A 8 -9.27 -15.54 2.47
N GLY A 9 -8.47 -15.66 1.40
CA GLY A 9 -8.04 -14.51 0.62
C GLY A 9 -6.96 -14.80 -0.42
N PHE A 10 -5.97 -13.91 -0.48
CA PHE A 10 -4.85 -14.01 -1.40
C PHE A 10 -3.56 -13.55 -0.71
N LEU A 11 -2.45 -14.15 -1.13
CA LEU A 11 -1.10 -13.73 -0.79
C LEU A 11 -0.56 -12.88 -1.93
N VAL A 12 0.00 -11.72 -1.62
CA VAL A 12 0.75 -10.88 -2.57
C VAL A 12 2.21 -10.84 -2.17
N GLU A 13 3.09 -11.11 -3.12
CA GLU A 13 4.52 -10.92 -2.97
C GLU A 13 5.01 -9.84 -3.96
N ALA A 14 5.78 -8.89 -3.44
CA ALA A 14 6.33 -7.79 -4.22
C ALA A 14 7.80 -7.58 -3.87
N SER A 15 8.61 -7.35 -4.91
CA SER A 15 10.00 -6.91 -4.79
C SER A 15 10.16 -5.59 -5.52
N ILE A 16 10.82 -4.63 -4.85
CA ILE A 16 11.12 -3.31 -5.40
C ILE A 16 12.64 -3.14 -5.32
N PRO A 17 13.34 -3.03 -6.46
CA PRO A 17 14.78 -2.79 -6.45
C PRO A 17 15.09 -1.42 -5.83
N TRP A 18 16.04 -1.37 -4.89
CA TRP A 18 16.43 -0.15 -4.18
C TRP A 18 16.87 0.99 -5.11
N GLU A 19 17.56 0.64 -6.20
CA GLU A 19 17.99 1.59 -7.24
C GLU A 19 16.82 2.34 -7.90
N LYS A 20 15.63 1.71 -7.99
CA LYS A 20 14.43 2.35 -8.56
C LYS A 20 13.84 3.39 -7.62
N LEU A 21 14.15 3.29 -6.33
CA LEU A 21 13.76 4.27 -5.31
C LEU A 21 14.85 5.32 -5.07
N GLY A 22 16.03 5.18 -5.70
CA GLY A 22 17.19 6.04 -5.41
C GLY A 22 17.71 5.85 -3.98
N ILE A 23 17.45 4.70 -3.36
CA ILE A 23 17.82 4.39 -1.98
C ILE A 23 19.03 3.48 -1.97
N VAL A 24 20.01 3.79 -1.11
CA VAL A 24 21.10 2.87 -0.77
C VAL A 24 20.78 2.28 0.61
N PRO A 25 20.41 0.99 0.69
CA PRO A 25 19.98 0.38 1.95
C PRO A 25 21.17 0.29 2.92
N ARG A 26 20.90 0.59 4.20
CA ARG A 26 21.85 0.47 5.30
C ARG A 26 21.11 0.27 6.63
N PRO A 27 21.71 -0.41 7.60
CA PRO A 27 21.14 -0.52 8.94
C PRO A 27 20.80 0.84 9.55
N GLY A 28 19.65 0.92 10.21
CA GLY A 28 19.09 2.14 10.79
C GLY A 28 18.51 3.14 9.79
N LEU A 29 18.53 2.85 8.48
CA LEU A 29 17.89 3.72 7.50
C LEU A 29 16.39 3.79 7.76
N THR A 30 15.90 5.02 7.92
CA THR A 30 14.49 5.31 8.15
C THR A 30 13.84 5.73 6.83
N ILE A 31 12.77 5.05 6.43
CA ILE A 31 12.03 5.31 5.20
C ILE A 31 10.57 5.57 5.55
N ALA A 32 10.00 6.66 5.03
CA ALA A 32 8.56 6.89 5.11
C ALA A 32 7.85 6.09 4.01
N GLY A 33 6.77 5.40 4.36
CA GLY A 33 5.97 4.68 3.37
C GLY A 33 4.71 4.07 3.96
N ASP A 34 3.92 3.46 3.09
CA ASP A 34 2.69 2.77 3.46
C ASP A 34 2.39 1.65 2.45
N ALA A 35 1.58 0.70 2.85
CA ALA A 35 1.07 -0.37 2.00
C ALA A 35 -0.40 -0.61 2.33
N GLY A 36 -1.21 -0.98 1.33
CA GLY A 36 -2.63 -1.21 1.56
C GLY A 36 -3.32 -2.01 0.48
N VAL A 37 -4.57 -2.35 0.76
CA VAL A 37 -5.45 -3.15 -0.08
C VAL A 37 -6.74 -2.39 -0.32
N LEU A 38 -7.18 -2.41 -1.58
CA LEU A 38 -8.49 -1.91 -2.02
C LEU A 38 -9.41 -3.13 -2.15
N ALA A 39 -10.56 -3.10 -1.49
CA ALA A 39 -11.58 -4.13 -1.62
C ALA A 39 -12.65 -3.65 -2.60
N ALA A 40 -12.97 -4.49 -3.58
CA ALA A 40 -14.04 -4.24 -4.52
C ALA A 40 -15.38 -4.80 -4.02
N ASP A 41 -16.47 -4.33 -4.61
CA ASP A 41 -17.80 -4.94 -4.51
C ASP A 41 -17.80 -6.39 -5.05
N PRO A 42 -18.85 -7.18 -4.79
CA PRO A 42 -18.93 -8.55 -5.30
C PRO A 42 -18.84 -8.68 -6.83
N GLY A 43 -19.19 -7.61 -7.57
CA GLY A 43 -19.06 -7.54 -9.03
C GLY A 43 -17.65 -7.21 -9.52
N GLY A 44 -16.72 -6.79 -8.64
CA GLY A 44 -15.37 -6.38 -9.02
C GLY A 44 -15.32 -5.06 -9.80
N THR A 45 -16.36 -4.24 -9.72
CA THR A 45 -16.54 -3.03 -10.52
C THR A 45 -16.19 -1.75 -9.77
N THR A 46 -16.39 -1.74 -8.45
CA THR A 46 -16.27 -0.53 -7.64
C THR A 46 -15.48 -0.80 -6.37
N THR A 47 -14.54 0.07 -6.02
CA THR A 47 -13.86 0.03 -4.72
C THR A 47 -14.86 0.41 -3.63
N VAL A 48 -15.04 -0.45 -2.62
CA VAL A 48 -15.97 -0.22 -1.50
C VAL A 48 -15.26 -0.01 -0.17
N ALA A 49 -13.98 -0.35 -0.08
CA ALA A 49 -13.16 -0.08 1.10
C ALA A 49 -11.68 0.04 0.74
N ARG A 50 -10.97 0.86 1.51
CA ARG A 50 -9.52 1.00 1.49
C ARG A 50 -8.97 0.68 2.86
N ARG A 51 -7.88 -0.10 2.91
CA ARG A 51 -7.21 -0.46 4.16
C ARG A 51 -5.71 -0.28 3.96
N TYR A 52 -5.11 0.65 4.70
CA TYR A 52 -3.67 0.87 4.69
C TYR A 52 -3.07 0.48 6.03
N TRP A 53 -1.77 0.18 6.03
CA TRP A 53 -1.03 -0.13 7.24
C TRP A 53 -0.94 1.09 8.17
N SER A 54 -0.66 2.27 7.64
CA SER A 54 -0.53 3.50 8.43
C SER A 54 -1.68 4.48 8.23
N ASN A 55 -2.02 4.83 6.98
CA ASN A 55 -2.98 5.88 6.69
C ASN A 55 -4.43 5.48 7.03
N GLN A 56 -5.00 6.12 8.05
CA GLN A 56 -6.37 5.85 8.53
C GLN A 56 -7.46 6.64 7.78
N ALA A 57 -7.09 7.55 6.87
CA ALA A 57 -8.06 8.36 6.13
C ALA A 57 -8.54 7.64 4.86
N THR A 58 -9.38 6.61 5.06
CA THR A 58 -9.73 5.63 4.02
C THR A 58 -11.15 5.75 3.46
N ASN A 59 -11.94 6.73 3.94
CA ASN A 59 -13.35 6.87 3.60
C ASN A 59 -13.62 7.34 2.15
N LEU A 60 -12.58 7.77 1.43
CA LEU A 60 -12.72 8.15 0.03
C LEU A 60 -12.56 6.91 -0.86
N VAL A 61 -13.70 6.37 -1.32
CA VAL A 61 -13.81 5.16 -2.16
C VAL A 61 -14.53 5.43 -3.49
N ASN A 62 -14.76 6.71 -3.81
CA ASN A 62 -15.35 7.15 -5.06
C ASN A 62 -14.23 7.44 -6.04
N ASP A 63 -14.39 7.05 -7.31
CA ASP A 63 -13.45 7.32 -8.40
C ASP A 63 -13.32 8.83 -8.69
N VAL A 64 -12.58 9.51 -7.83
CA VAL A 64 -12.26 10.92 -7.88
C VAL A 64 -10.75 11.08 -7.62
N PRO A 65 -10.12 12.16 -8.11
CA PRO A 65 -8.66 12.29 -8.07
C PRO A 65 -8.04 12.14 -6.67
N GLY A 66 -8.77 12.50 -5.61
CA GLY A 66 -8.28 12.41 -4.23
C GLY A 66 -7.92 10.99 -3.77
N GLU A 67 -8.39 9.94 -4.45
CA GLU A 67 -8.00 8.56 -4.12
C GLU A 67 -6.52 8.28 -4.38
N ALA A 68 -5.98 8.88 -5.44
CA ALA A 68 -4.59 8.73 -5.87
C ALA A 68 -3.64 9.75 -5.24
N GLU A 69 -4.16 10.67 -4.43
CA GLU A 69 -3.34 11.68 -3.76
C GLU A 69 -2.39 11.02 -2.75
N LEU A 70 -1.12 11.38 -2.84
CA LEU A 70 -0.13 10.97 -1.84
C LEU A 70 -0.28 11.85 -0.60
N THR A 71 -0.43 11.22 0.57
CA THR A 71 -0.46 11.93 1.86
C THR A 71 0.76 11.55 2.72
N PRO A 72 1.98 12.02 2.41
CA PRO A 72 3.19 11.65 3.15
C PRO A 72 3.12 11.87 4.66
N ALA A 73 2.37 12.88 5.11
CA ALA A 73 2.14 13.15 6.53
C ALA A 73 1.38 12.05 7.28
N ARG A 74 0.79 11.09 6.56
CA ARG A 74 0.04 9.94 7.11
C ARG A 74 0.74 8.61 6.86
N TRP A 75 1.97 8.63 6.34
CA TRP A 75 2.76 7.42 6.14
C TRP A 75 3.38 6.94 7.45
N GLY A 76 3.62 5.64 7.52
CA GLY A 76 4.37 5.03 8.61
C GLY A 76 5.86 5.12 8.37
N THR A 77 6.60 4.57 9.32
CA THR A 77 8.06 4.55 9.30
C THR A 77 8.57 3.12 9.23
N PHE A 78 9.33 2.80 8.19
CA PHE A 78 10.11 1.57 8.09
C PHE A 78 11.54 1.84 8.54
N ILE A 79 12.05 1.00 9.44
CA ILE A 79 13.46 1.04 9.87
C ILE A 79 14.12 -0.24 9.34
N LEU A 80 15.16 -0.08 8.54
CA LEU A 80 15.93 -1.21 8.03
C LEU A 80 16.90 -1.68 9.12
N GLU A 81 16.86 -2.97 9.45
CA GLU A 81 17.79 -3.61 10.40
C GLU A 81 19.10 -4.02 9.73
#